data_AF-A0A7Y8F2D2-F1
#
_entry.id   AF-A0A7Y8F2D2-F1
#
_cell.length_a   1.000
_cell.length_b   1.000
_cell.length_c   1.000
_cell.angle_alpha   90.00
_cell.angle_beta   90.00
_cell.angle_gamma   90.00
#
_symmetry.space_group_name_H-M   'P 1'
#
loop_
_entity.id
_entity.type
_entity.pdbx_description
1 polymer ?
#
loop_
_entity_poly.entity_id
_entity_poly.type
_entity_poly.pdbx_seq_one_letter_code
_entity_poly.pdbx_strand_id
1 'polypeptide(L)'
;MIAALLISVALAGEDPKVVNPIWVSAPVATAADYPRFAAIIRAEGHVIVQCEALPTGALSACTAMSEKPADLGFGREAVRVVQRGVLAPRTGDGTSEPSRIQVRLPFHMSARTPSTKPAPWTGPEPTAGQQASAQRWAVRTTSRRPLLARFGLEDLPPDRRAVVTEWIGELYPDRQKTQAIFTVAAARLLAEVGLPEMPPTRPLDEETWSRRFAAASADQFDRHAADAELRRRYCARYECASGL
;
A
#
# COMPACT_ATOMS: atom_id res chain seq x y z
N MET A 1 -78.54 0.27 41.72
CA MET A 1 -77.08 0.40 41.59
C MET A 1 -76.57 -0.77 40.76
N ILE A 2 -76.25 -0.56 39.49
CA ILE A 2 -75.57 -1.56 38.64
C ILE A 2 -74.33 -0.86 38.09
N ALA A 3 -73.15 -1.27 38.54
CA ALA A 3 -71.87 -0.75 38.07
C ALA A 3 -71.40 -1.63 36.90
N ALA A 4 -71.22 -1.02 35.72
CA ALA A 4 -70.66 -1.69 34.55
C ALA A 4 -69.13 -1.67 34.63
N LEU A 5 -68.51 -2.85 34.64
CA LEU A 5 -67.06 -3.01 34.58
C LEU A 5 -66.59 -2.92 33.12
N LEU A 6 -65.84 -1.88 32.77
CA LEU A 6 -65.12 -1.79 31.49
C LEU A 6 -63.75 -2.46 31.66
N ILE A 7 -63.57 -3.63 31.04
CA ILE A 7 -62.26 -4.27 30.94
C ILE A 7 -61.53 -3.66 29.75
N SER A 8 -60.51 -2.84 30.01
CA SER A 8 -59.57 -2.40 28.99
C SER A 8 -58.54 -3.52 28.75
N VAL A 9 -58.61 -4.17 27.60
CA VAL A 9 -57.54 -5.07 27.16
C VAL A 9 -56.41 -4.23 26.57
N ALA A 10 -55.30 -4.14 27.29
CA ALA A 10 -54.05 -3.65 26.73
C ALA A 10 -53.46 -4.75 25.84
N LEU A 11 -53.44 -4.54 24.53
CA LEU A 11 -52.63 -5.35 23.62
C LEU A 11 -51.16 -5.06 23.95
N ALA A 12 -50.52 -5.99 24.65
CA ALA A 12 -49.07 -6.03 24.69
C ALA A 12 -48.61 -6.34 23.25
N GLY A 13 -48.16 -5.32 22.51
CA GLY A 13 -47.47 -5.53 21.25
C GLY A 13 -46.18 -6.29 21.50
N GLU A 14 -45.92 -7.34 20.72
CA GLU A 14 -44.66 -8.06 20.76
C GLU A 14 -43.54 -7.13 20.29
N ASP A 15 -42.37 -7.13 20.97
CA ASP A 15 -41.25 -6.28 20.59
C ASP A 15 -40.79 -6.63 19.15
N PRO A 16 -40.51 -5.63 18.29
CA PRO A 16 -40.12 -5.86 16.91
C PRO A 16 -38.84 -6.72 16.86
N LYS A 17 -38.89 -7.79 16.06
CA LYS A 17 -37.77 -8.73 15.91
C LYS A 17 -36.73 -8.14 14.97
N VAL A 18 -35.74 -7.47 15.57
CA VAL A 18 -34.62 -6.86 14.86
C VAL A 18 -33.43 -7.80 14.78
N VAL A 19 -32.92 -8.02 13.56
CA VAL A 19 -31.63 -8.69 13.32
C VAL A 19 -30.64 -7.67 12.74
N ASN A 20 -29.47 -7.55 13.37
CA ASN A 20 -28.42 -6.65 12.90
C ASN A 20 -27.68 -7.22 11.69
N PRO A 21 -27.08 -6.36 10.84
CA PRO A 21 -26.31 -6.82 9.70
C PRO A 21 -25.14 -7.71 10.12
N ILE A 22 -24.89 -8.77 9.35
CA ILE A 22 -23.72 -9.66 9.52
C ILE A 22 -22.96 -9.77 8.20
N TRP A 23 -21.66 -9.97 8.26
CA TRP A 23 -20.84 -10.15 7.06
C TRP A 23 -21.11 -11.50 6.41
N VAL A 24 -21.49 -11.47 5.13
CA VAL A 24 -21.43 -12.63 4.23
C VAL A 24 -20.01 -12.77 3.68
N SER A 25 -19.42 -11.63 3.28
CA SER A 25 -18.03 -11.52 2.87
C SER A 25 -17.45 -10.24 3.46
N ALA A 26 -16.57 -10.37 4.45
CA ALA A 26 -15.94 -9.24 5.10
C ALA A 26 -14.89 -8.60 4.18
N PRO A 27 -14.79 -7.27 4.15
CA PRO A 27 -13.76 -6.59 3.38
C PRO A 27 -12.38 -6.81 4.00
N VAL A 28 -11.40 -7.17 3.17
CA VAL A 28 -10.01 -7.37 3.59
C VAL A 28 -9.10 -6.53 2.68
N ALA A 29 -8.23 -5.73 3.28
CA ALA A 29 -7.20 -5.00 2.57
C ALA A 29 -6.09 -5.96 2.14
N THR A 30 -5.68 -5.85 0.88
CA THR A 30 -4.56 -6.63 0.31
C THR A 30 -3.37 -5.73 0.05
N ALA A 31 -2.22 -6.32 -0.32
CA ALA A 31 -1.04 -5.54 -0.71
C ALA A 31 -1.30 -4.58 -1.89
N ALA A 32 -2.27 -4.89 -2.76
CA ALA A 32 -2.65 -4.04 -3.88
C ALA A 32 -3.47 -2.80 -3.45
N ASP A 33 -4.10 -2.85 -2.27
CA ASP A 33 -4.87 -1.74 -1.70
C ASP A 33 -4.00 -0.79 -0.86
N TYR A 34 -2.69 -1.07 -0.72
CA TYR A 34 -1.81 -0.28 0.13
C TYR A 34 -1.38 1.02 -0.56
N PRO A 35 -1.52 2.19 0.09
CA PRO A 35 -0.94 3.43 -0.42
C PRO A 35 0.57 3.28 -0.62
N ARG A 36 1.08 3.74 -1.77
CA ARG A 36 2.44 3.43 -2.20
C ARG A 36 3.49 3.99 -1.25
N PHE A 37 3.31 5.24 -0.79
CA PHE A 37 4.24 5.84 0.17
C PHE A 37 4.22 5.09 1.51
N ALA A 38 3.02 4.79 2.04
CA ALA A 38 2.86 4.03 3.28
C ALA A 38 3.53 2.65 3.20
N ALA A 39 3.42 1.96 2.06
CA ALA A 39 4.10 0.68 1.83
C ALA A 39 5.63 0.79 1.85
N ILE A 40 6.19 1.88 1.29
CA ILE A 40 7.64 2.14 1.27
C ILE A 40 8.18 2.35 2.69
N ILE A 41 7.53 3.23 3.47
CA ILE A 41 7.92 3.48 4.87
C ILE A 41 7.40 2.38 5.81
N ARG A 42 6.73 1.36 5.27
CA ARG A 42 6.10 0.25 5.98
C ARG A 42 5.14 0.67 7.10
N ALA A 43 4.51 1.85 6.97
CA ALA A 43 3.59 2.34 7.96
C ALA A 43 2.37 1.41 7.99
N GLU A 44 2.01 0.91 9.15
CA GLU A 44 0.76 0.16 9.37
C GLU A 44 -0.29 1.09 9.92
N GLY A 45 -1.56 0.69 9.79
CA GLY A 45 -2.64 1.56 10.21
C GLY A 45 -4.00 0.92 10.22
N HIS A 46 -5.01 1.73 10.50
CA HIS A 46 -6.40 1.36 10.35
C HIS A 46 -7.24 2.58 10.01
N VAL A 47 -8.38 2.33 9.38
CA VAL A 47 -9.36 3.35 9.04
C VAL A 47 -10.70 2.96 9.61
N ILE A 48 -11.42 3.92 10.17
CA ILE A 48 -12.84 3.78 10.48
C ILE A 48 -13.62 4.32 9.27
N VAL A 49 -14.38 3.46 8.61
CA VAL A 49 -15.23 3.80 7.46
C VAL A 49 -16.67 3.70 7.88
N GLN A 50 -17.46 4.74 7.62
CA GLN A 50 -18.91 4.71 7.79
C GLN A 50 -19.58 4.49 6.43
N CYS A 51 -20.54 3.58 6.35
CA CYS A 51 -21.30 3.30 5.14
C CYS A 51 -22.80 3.18 5.41
N GLU A 52 -23.59 3.28 4.35
CA GLU A 52 -24.99 2.87 4.32
C GLU A 52 -25.08 1.47 3.71
N ALA A 53 -25.59 0.53 4.50
CA ALA A 53 -25.92 -0.82 4.05
C ALA A 53 -27.32 -0.82 3.45
N LEU A 54 -27.41 -1.23 2.19
CA LEU A 54 -28.67 -1.33 1.46
C LEU A 54 -29.43 -2.61 1.85
N PRO A 55 -30.76 -2.68 1.62
CA PRO A 55 -31.53 -3.92 1.81
C PRO A 55 -31.05 -5.11 0.97
N THR A 56 -30.24 -4.87 -0.06
CA THR A 56 -29.57 -5.90 -0.87
C THR A 56 -28.33 -6.48 -0.21
N GLY A 57 -27.83 -5.88 0.87
CA GLY A 57 -26.56 -6.25 1.50
C GLY A 57 -25.33 -5.51 0.95
N ALA A 58 -25.49 -4.75 -0.14
CA ALA A 58 -24.41 -3.93 -0.70
C ALA A 58 -24.17 -2.65 0.13
N LEU A 59 -22.96 -2.12 0.06
CA LEU A 59 -22.56 -0.89 0.76
C LEU A 59 -22.52 0.30 -0.19
N SER A 60 -23.01 1.44 0.28
CA SER A 60 -23.03 2.71 -0.44
C SER A 60 -22.70 3.88 0.49
N ALA A 61 -22.56 5.08 -0.07
CA ALA A 61 -22.28 6.32 0.67
C ALA A 61 -21.12 6.20 1.69
N CYS A 62 -20.11 5.40 1.36
CA CYS A 62 -19.00 5.11 2.25
C CYS A 62 -18.05 6.31 2.37
N THR A 63 -17.71 6.69 3.61
CA THR A 63 -16.79 7.79 3.91
C THR A 63 -15.81 7.37 5.00
N ALA A 64 -14.52 7.67 4.81
CA ALA A 64 -13.51 7.50 5.86
C ALA A 64 -13.72 8.56 6.95
N MET A 65 -14.00 8.13 8.18
CA MET A 65 -14.26 8.99 9.33
C MET A 65 -12.98 9.34 10.07
N SER A 66 -12.06 8.39 10.14
CA SER A 66 -10.74 8.61 10.74
C SER A 66 -9.75 7.63 10.15
N GLU A 67 -8.51 8.09 9.96
CA GLU A 67 -7.37 7.30 9.52
C GLU A 67 -6.26 7.43 10.56
N LYS A 68 -5.63 6.32 10.93
CA LYS A 68 -4.44 6.31 11.77
C LYS A 68 -3.37 5.43 11.12
N PRO A 69 -2.17 5.96 10.79
CA PRO A 69 -1.74 7.36 10.90
C PRO A 69 -2.45 8.26 9.89
N ALA A 70 -2.80 9.48 10.31
CA ALA A 70 -3.50 10.41 9.43
C ALA A 70 -2.65 10.76 8.19
N ASP A 71 -3.34 11.01 7.09
CA ASP A 71 -2.81 11.56 5.84
C ASP A 71 -1.71 10.73 5.15
N LEU A 72 -1.82 9.40 5.22
CA LEU A 72 -0.98 8.48 4.45
C LEU A 72 -1.70 7.86 3.24
N GLY A 73 -2.98 8.21 3.06
CA GLY A 73 -3.80 7.77 1.94
C GLY A 73 -4.63 6.52 2.23
N PHE A 74 -4.56 5.97 3.45
CA PHE A 74 -5.33 4.77 3.79
C PHE A 74 -6.84 5.04 3.72
N GLY A 75 -7.31 6.24 4.07
CA GLY A 75 -8.74 6.58 4.06
C GLY A 75 -9.39 6.35 2.70
N ARG A 76 -8.71 6.79 1.62
CA ARG A 76 -9.19 6.63 0.25
C ARG A 76 -9.24 5.15 -0.15
N GLU A 77 -8.21 4.39 0.16
CA GLU A 77 -8.16 2.97 -0.19
C GLU A 77 -9.12 2.15 0.66
N ALA A 78 -9.30 2.50 1.93
CA ALA A 78 -10.23 1.84 2.84
C ALA A 78 -11.67 1.91 2.36
N VAL A 79 -12.10 3.05 1.82
CA VAL A 79 -13.44 3.20 1.24
C VAL A 79 -13.64 2.20 0.10
N ARG A 80 -12.67 2.09 -0.82
CA ARG A 80 -12.73 1.13 -1.94
C ARG A 80 -12.76 -0.31 -1.46
N VAL A 81 -11.96 -0.64 -0.44
CA VAL A 81 -11.90 -2.00 0.13
C VAL A 81 -13.23 -2.34 0.80
N VAL A 82 -13.76 -1.46 1.64
CA VAL A 82 -15.02 -1.68 2.37
C VAL A 82 -16.18 -1.87 1.41
N GLN A 83 -16.24 -1.09 0.32
CA GLN A 83 -17.29 -1.23 -0.71
C GLN A 83 -17.31 -2.59 -1.43
N ARG A 84 -16.25 -3.40 -1.35
CA ARG A 84 -16.23 -4.77 -1.88
C ARG A 84 -16.88 -5.79 -0.93
N GLY A 85 -17.12 -5.42 0.33
CA GLY A 85 -17.75 -6.28 1.32
C GLY A 85 -19.24 -6.47 1.06
N VAL A 86 -19.78 -7.61 1.50
CA VAL A 86 -21.19 -7.96 1.35
C VAL A 86 -21.77 -8.34 2.71
N LEU A 87 -22.89 -7.74 3.06
CA LEU A 87 -23.65 -8.02 4.28
C LEU A 87 -24.90 -8.85 3.99
N ALA A 88 -25.34 -9.61 4.99
CA ALA A 88 -26.76 -9.86 5.15
C ALA A 88 -27.35 -8.57 5.77
N PRO A 89 -28.40 -7.99 5.17
CA PRO A 89 -28.95 -6.71 5.59
C PRO A 89 -29.55 -6.80 7.01
N ARG A 90 -29.72 -5.64 7.63
CA ARG A 90 -30.56 -5.52 8.82
C ARG A 90 -31.97 -5.97 8.46
N THR A 91 -32.63 -6.72 9.34
CA THR A 91 -34.06 -7.01 9.19
C THR A 91 -34.86 -6.53 10.40
N GLY A 92 -36.04 -5.96 10.15
CA GLY A 92 -37.07 -5.67 11.14
C GLY A 92 -38.32 -6.47 10.78
N ASP A 93 -38.79 -7.33 11.69
CA ASP A 93 -39.95 -8.20 11.50
C ASP A 93 -39.90 -9.01 10.18
N GLY A 94 -38.70 -9.46 9.83
CA GLY A 94 -38.43 -10.25 8.62
C GLY A 94 -38.27 -9.45 7.33
N THR A 95 -38.40 -8.11 7.37
CA THR A 95 -38.20 -7.23 6.21
C THR A 95 -36.81 -6.62 6.22
N SER A 96 -36.09 -6.68 5.10
CA SER A 96 -34.77 -6.04 4.97
C SER A 96 -34.86 -4.52 4.95
N GLU A 97 -34.07 -3.87 5.80
CA GLU A 97 -34.06 -2.42 5.99
C GLU A 97 -32.65 -1.85 5.73
N PRO A 98 -32.56 -0.60 5.23
CA PRO A 98 -31.29 0.08 5.19
C PRO A 98 -30.77 0.34 6.62
N SER A 99 -29.45 0.35 6.78
CA SER A 99 -28.83 0.64 8.08
C SER A 99 -27.50 1.35 7.91
N ARG A 100 -27.10 2.08 8.96
CA ARG A 100 -25.77 2.70 9.02
C ARG A 100 -24.83 1.79 9.79
N ILE A 101 -23.65 1.54 9.21
CA ILE A 101 -22.61 0.74 9.85
C ILE A 101 -21.28 1.48 9.90
N GLN A 102 -20.45 1.10 10.86
CA GLN A 102 -19.05 1.52 10.95
C GLN A 102 -18.14 0.30 10.88
N VAL A 103 -17.13 0.38 10.02
CA VAL A 103 -16.17 -0.70 9.77
C VAL A 103 -14.79 -0.20 10.15
N ARG A 104 -14.11 -0.91 11.05
CA ARG A 104 -12.69 -0.73 11.30
C ARG A 104 -11.91 -1.62 10.35
N LEU A 105 -11.29 -1.03 9.32
CA LEU A 105 -10.47 -1.75 8.36
C LEU A 105 -8.98 -1.58 8.71
N PRO A 106 -8.28 -2.65 9.13
CA PRO A 106 -6.86 -2.59 9.35
C PRO A 106 -6.05 -2.74 8.05
N PHE A 107 -4.88 -2.11 8.04
CA PHE A 107 -3.83 -2.24 7.01
C PHE A 107 -2.56 -2.75 7.68
N HIS A 108 -2.29 -4.05 7.48
CA HIS A 108 -1.10 -4.70 8.02
C HIS A 108 -0.12 -5.03 6.91
N MET A 109 1.17 -5.02 7.24
CA MET A 109 2.20 -5.53 6.37
C MET A 109 2.81 -6.77 6.98
N SER A 110 2.90 -7.84 6.19
CA SER A 110 3.64 -9.03 6.61
C SER A 110 5.05 -8.65 7.02
N ALA A 111 5.51 -9.20 8.16
CA ALA A 111 6.85 -8.98 8.66
C ALA A 111 7.87 -9.24 7.54
N ARG A 112 8.78 -8.29 7.31
CA ARG A 112 9.88 -8.51 6.36
C ARG A 112 10.92 -9.36 7.07
N THR A 113 11.48 -10.33 6.36
CA THR A 113 12.78 -10.89 6.75
C THR A 113 13.75 -9.72 6.95
N PRO A 114 14.48 -9.64 8.08
CA PRO A 114 15.47 -8.60 8.28
C PRO A 114 16.37 -8.49 7.04
N SER A 115 16.54 -7.27 6.53
CA SER A 115 17.51 -7.06 5.46
C SER A 115 18.88 -7.22 6.07
N THR A 116 19.65 -8.20 5.61
CA THR A 116 21.09 -8.20 5.82
C THR A 116 21.69 -7.07 4.99
N LYS A 117 22.75 -6.42 5.49
CA LYS A 117 23.53 -5.46 4.70
C LYS A 117 23.87 -6.10 3.34
N PRO A 118 23.73 -5.39 2.22
CA PRO A 118 24.04 -5.96 0.92
C PRO A 118 25.46 -6.54 0.87
N ALA A 119 25.57 -7.78 0.42
CA ALA A 119 26.87 -8.41 0.21
C ALA A 119 27.57 -7.77 -1.00
N PRO A 120 28.91 -7.64 -0.99
CA PRO A 120 29.66 -7.23 -2.18
C PRO A 120 29.37 -8.15 -3.37
N TRP A 121 29.45 -7.60 -4.59
CA TRP A 121 29.38 -8.41 -5.80
C TRP A 121 30.48 -9.47 -5.85
N THR A 122 30.11 -10.71 -6.18
CA THR A 122 31.03 -11.86 -6.27
C THR A 122 31.03 -12.53 -7.65
N GLY A 123 30.28 -11.99 -8.61
CA GLY A 123 30.23 -12.52 -9.98
C GLY A 123 31.42 -12.05 -10.84
N PRO A 124 31.41 -12.37 -12.14
CA PRO A 124 32.51 -12.02 -13.04
C PRO A 124 32.67 -10.50 -13.18
N GLU A 125 33.91 -10.07 -13.40
CA GLU A 125 34.22 -8.66 -13.66
C GLU A 125 33.85 -8.30 -15.11
N PRO A 126 33.09 -7.22 -15.34
CA PRO A 126 32.71 -6.82 -16.70
C PRO A 126 33.87 -6.32 -17.54
N THR A 127 33.88 -6.67 -18.82
CA THR A 127 34.81 -6.13 -19.81
C THR A 127 34.51 -4.65 -20.12
N ALA A 128 35.50 -3.93 -20.65
CA ALA A 128 35.30 -2.53 -21.09
C ALA A 128 34.17 -2.37 -22.13
N GLY A 129 34.01 -3.35 -23.03
CA GLY A 129 32.91 -3.38 -24.01
C GLY A 129 31.54 -3.47 -23.35
N GLN A 130 31.40 -4.36 -22.35
CA GLN A 130 30.17 -4.51 -21.57
C GLN A 130 29.86 -3.25 -20.75
N GLN A 131 30.87 -2.63 -20.13
CA GLN A 131 30.71 -1.37 -19.40
C GLN A 131 30.20 -0.25 -20.33
N ALA A 132 30.80 -0.08 -21.50
CA ALA A 132 30.38 0.93 -22.47
C ALA A 132 28.95 0.68 -22.99
N SER A 133 28.59 -0.59 -23.25
CA SER A 133 27.24 -0.96 -23.66
C SER A 133 26.20 -0.68 -22.56
N ALA A 134 26.51 -1.08 -21.32
CA ALA A 134 25.69 -0.85 -20.16
C ALA A 134 25.46 0.64 -19.88
N GLN A 135 26.49 1.48 -20.04
CA GLN A 135 26.38 2.92 -19.85
C GLN A 135 25.36 3.55 -20.82
N ARG A 136 25.45 3.20 -22.12
CA ARG A 136 24.49 3.68 -23.13
C ARG A 136 23.07 3.25 -22.82
N TRP A 137 22.89 2.00 -22.38
CA TRP A 137 21.60 1.49 -21.96
C TRP A 137 21.06 2.22 -20.72
N ALA A 138 21.90 2.43 -19.70
CA ALA A 138 21.52 3.09 -18.45
C ALA A 138 21.06 4.53 -18.68
N VAL A 139 21.77 5.30 -19.51
CA VAL A 139 21.38 6.67 -19.87
C VAL A 139 19.99 6.70 -20.50
N ARG A 140 19.71 5.81 -21.47
CA ARG A 140 18.40 5.71 -22.13
C ARG A 140 17.28 5.31 -21.17
N THR A 141 17.53 4.33 -20.31
CA THR A 141 16.52 3.74 -19.41
C THR A 141 16.17 4.67 -18.26
N THR A 142 17.16 5.31 -17.63
CA THR A 142 16.97 6.16 -16.44
C THR A 142 16.42 7.55 -16.78
N SER A 143 16.61 8.03 -18.01
CA SER A 143 16.11 9.34 -18.43
C SER A 143 14.57 9.42 -18.52
N ARG A 144 13.86 8.29 -18.43
CA ARG A 144 12.40 8.20 -18.61
C ARG A 144 11.60 8.16 -17.31
N ARG A 145 12.22 7.99 -16.13
CA ARG A 145 11.49 7.76 -14.86
C ARG A 145 11.96 8.72 -13.76
N PRO A 146 11.16 9.73 -13.38
CA PRO A 146 11.49 10.59 -12.25
C PRO A 146 11.61 9.77 -10.97
N LEU A 147 12.63 10.03 -10.15
CA LEU A 147 12.81 9.40 -8.84
C LEU A 147 11.51 9.46 -8.02
N LEU A 148 10.93 10.65 -7.89
CA LEU A 148 9.76 10.91 -7.04
C LEU A 148 8.51 10.12 -7.44
N ALA A 149 8.32 9.85 -8.73
CA ALA A 149 7.16 9.10 -9.23
C ALA A 149 7.10 7.66 -8.67
N ARG A 150 8.22 7.13 -8.14
CA ARG A 150 8.23 5.80 -7.50
C ARG A 150 7.64 5.79 -6.10
N PHE A 151 7.41 6.95 -5.47
CA PHE A 151 7.00 7.03 -4.07
C PHE A 151 5.50 7.22 -3.85
N GLY A 152 4.72 7.55 -4.90
CA GLY A 152 3.27 7.76 -4.75
C GLY A 152 2.93 8.92 -3.82
N LEU A 153 3.66 10.04 -3.95
CA LEU A 153 3.54 11.19 -3.04
C LEU A 153 2.25 12.00 -3.24
N GLU A 154 1.50 11.72 -4.30
CA GLU A 154 0.17 12.27 -4.57
C GLU A 154 -0.83 11.98 -3.43
N ASP A 155 -0.58 10.93 -2.65
CA ASP A 155 -1.41 10.52 -1.51
C ASP A 155 -1.17 11.37 -0.25
N LEU A 156 -0.05 12.11 -0.23
CA LEU A 156 0.29 12.98 0.89
C LEU A 156 -0.30 14.39 0.71
N PRO A 157 -0.70 15.06 1.80
CA PRO A 157 -0.99 16.49 1.79
C PRO A 157 0.19 17.31 1.26
N PRO A 158 -0.05 18.48 0.64
CA PRO A 158 1.00 19.29 0.01
C PRO A 158 2.17 19.67 0.94
N ASP A 159 1.89 19.99 2.20
CA ASP A 159 2.88 20.33 3.21
C ASP A 159 3.77 19.12 3.57
N ARG A 160 3.17 17.94 3.80
CA ARG A 160 3.92 16.71 4.06
C ARG A 160 4.71 16.28 2.83
N ARG A 161 4.13 16.41 1.63
CA ARG A 161 4.76 16.09 0.35
C ARG A 161 6.04 16.89 0.13
N ALA A 162 6.04 18.19 0.44
CA ALA A 162 7.22 19.04 0.29
C ALA A 162 8.39 18.53 1.17
N VAL A 163 8.14 18.32 2.46
CA VAL A 163 9.14 17.81 3.41
C VAL A 163 9.67 16.43 3.01
N VAL A 164 8.77 15.52 2.63
CA VAL A 164 9.17 14.17 2.21
C VAL A 164 9.98 14.19 0.92
N THR A 165 9.67 15.12 0.01
CA THR A 165 10.43 15.29 -1.25
C THR A 165 11.88 15.68 -0.98
N GLU A 166 12.12 16.58 -0.02
CA GLU A 166 13.48 16.97 0.40
C GLU A 166 14.25 15.77 0.97
N TRP A 167 13.66 15.04 1.91
CA TRP A 167 14.28 13.84 2.47
C TRP A 167 14.57 12.77 1.41
N ILE A 168 13.69 12.60 0.42
CA ILE A 168 13.95 11.68 -0.69
C ILE A 168 15.16 12.14 -1.50
N GLY A 169 15.31 13.45 -1.73
CA GLY A 169 16.47 14.02 -2.40
C GLY A 169 17.78 13.78 -1.65
N GLU A 170 17.74 13.74 -0.32
CA GLU A 170 18.90 13.46 0.53
C GLU A 170 19.23 11.97 0.63
N LEU A 171 18.21 11.12 0.77
CA LEU A 171 18.38 9.70 1.13
C LEU A 171 18.55 8.78 -0.07
N TYR A 172 18.08 9.17 -1.26
CA TYR A 172 18.08 8.33 -2.44
C TYR A 172 19.01 8.84 -3.53
N PRO A 173 19.54 7.94 -4.39
CA PRO A 173 20.39 8.32 -5.51
C PRO A 173 19.69 9.34 -6.42
N ASP A 174 20.39 10.44 -6.68
CA ASP A 174 20.01 11.37 -7.74
C ASP A 174 20.07 10.71 -9.13
N ARG A 175 19.81 11.49 -10.18
CA ARG A 175 19.84 10.98 -11.56
C ARG A 175 21.21 10.42 -11.96
N GLN A 176 22.30 11.09 -11.59
CA GLN A 176 23.65 10.72 -11.98
C GLN A 176 24.09 9.44 -11.26
N LYS A 177 23.86 9.37 -9.94
CA LYS A 177 24.14 8.17 -9.16
C LYS A 177 23.25 7.00 -9.59
N THR A 178 21.97 7.24 -9.92
CA THR A 178 21.09 6.21 -10.50
C THR A 178 21.64 5.66 -11.82
N GLN A 179 22.13 6.53 -12.71
CA GLN A 179 22.78 6.10 -13.96
C GLN A 179 24.02 5.25 -13.72
N ALA A 180 24.86 5.63 -12.75
CA ALA A 180 26.05 4.87 -12.38
C ALA A 180 25.68 3.48 -11.84
N ILE A 181 24.71 3.40 -10.91
CA ILE A 181 24.20 2.13 -10.37
C ILE A 181 23.68 1.23 -11.50
N PHE A 182 22.88 1.79 -12.41
CA PHE A 182 22.31 1.03 -13.52
C PHE A 182 23.38 0.55 -14.50
N THR A 183 24.43 1.35 -14.72
CA THR A 183 25.57 0.97 -15.55
C THR A 183 26.31 -0.23 -14.95
N VAL A 184 26.64 -0.16 -13.66
CA VAL A 184 27.34 -1.25 -12.96
C VAL A 184 26.51 -2.53 -12.99
N ALA A 185 25.23 -2.46 -12.64
CA ALA A 185 24.35 -3.63 -12.58
C ALA A 185 24.18 -4.29 -13.95
N ALA A 186 23.94 -3.49 -14.99
CA ALA A 186 23.80 -4.00 -16.35
C ALA A 186 25.10 -4.62 -16.89
N ALA A 187 26.26 -4.00 -16.62
CA ALA A 187 27.55 -4.56 -17.02
C ALA A 187 27.82 -5.91 -16.34
N ARG A 188 27.55 -6.00 -15.04
CA ARG A 188 27.63 -7.24 -14.24
C ARG A 188 26.72 -8.34 -14.79
N LEU A 189 25.48 -8.01 -15.16
CA LEU A 189 24.57 -8.97 -15.78
C LEU A 189 25.07 -9.46 -17.15
N LEU A 190 25.59 -8.55 -17.99
CA LEU A 190 26.17 -8.94 -19.28
C LEU A 190 27.35 -9.91 -19.10
N ALA A 191 28.22 -9.65 -18.11
CA ALA A 191 29.31 -10.54 -17.76
C ALA A 191 28.82 -11.90 -17.26
N GLU A 192 27.80 -11.91 -16.39
CA GLU A 192 27.21 -13.13 -15.83
C GLU A 192 26.54 -14.01 -16.91
N VAL A 193 25.88 -13.40 -17.90
CA VAL A 193 25.20 -14.14 -18.99
C VAL A 193 26.06 -14.32 -20.24
N GLY A 194 27.31 -13.86 -20.25
CA GLY A 194 28.25 -14.02 -21.36
C GLY A 194 27.92 -13.22 -22.61
N LEU A 195 27.19 -12.11 -22.50
CA LEU A 195 26.84 -11.25 -23.63
C LEU A 195 27.84 -10.11 -23.78
N PRO A 196 28.32 -9.81 -25.01
CA PRO A 196 29.28 -8.72 -25.23
C PRO A 196 28.62 -7.34 -25.11
N GLU A 197 27.33 -7.23 -25.39
CA GLU A 197 26.58 -5.98 -25.35
C GLU A 197 25.10 -6.20 -25.00
N MET A 198 24.44 -5.12 -24.58
CA MET A 198 23.01 -5.13 -24.24
C MET A 198 22.15 -5.35 -25.50
N PRO A 199 21.41 -6.47 -25.58
CA PRO A 199 20.51 -6.72 -26.70
C PRO A 199 19.33 -5.72 -26.73
N PRO A 200 18.68 -5.55 -27.90
CA PRO A 200 17.54 -4.65 -28.04
C PRO A 200 16.33 -5.08 -27.18
N THR A 201 16.14 -6.39 -27.02
CA THR A 201 15.19 -7.01 -26.09
C THR A 201 15.97 -7.62 -24.93
N ARG A 202 15.42 -7.56 -23.71
CA ARG A 202 16.10 -8.17 -22.56
C ARG A 202 16.26 -9.68 -22.77
N PRO A 203 17.43 -10.25 -22.42
CA PRO A 203 17.72 -11.66 -22.64
C PRO A 203 17.02 -12.59 -21.64
N LEU A 204 16.43 -12.03 -20.57
CA LEU A 204 15.73 -12.73 -19.52
C LEU A 204 14.29 -12.21 -19.43
N ASP A 205 13.39 -13.05 -18.91
CA ASP A 205 12.05 -12.60 -18.53
C ASP A 205 12.12 -11.48 -17.47
N GLU A 206 11.03 -10.71 -17.35
CA GLU A 206 10.97 -9.53 -16.48
C GLU A 206 11.33 -9.84 -15.03
N GLU A 207 10.85 -10.96 -14.51
CA GLU A 207 11.00 -11.33 -13.10
C GLU A 207 12.46 -11.73 -12.83
N THR A 208 13.01 -12.62 -13.66
CA THR A 208 14.41 -13.05 -13.54
C THR A 208 15.36 -11.87 -13.75
N TRP A 209 15.09 -11.02 -14.75
CA TRP A 209 15.86 -9.81 -14.97
C TRP A 209 15.85 -8.90 -13.74
N SER A 210 14.67 -8.59 -13.21
CA SER A 210 14.51 -7.71 -12.05
C SER A 210 15.23 -8.24 -10.82
N ARG A 211 15.10 -9.55 -10.55
CA ARG A 211 15.78 -10.22 -9.43
C ARG A 211 17.29 -10.18 -9.57
N ARG A 212 17.84 -10.55 -10.74
CA ARG A 212 19.30 -10.54 -10.96
C ARG A 212 19.86 -9.12 -10.97
N PHE A 213 19.15 -8.15 -11.55
CA PHE A 213 19.54 -6.75 -11.54
C PHE A 213 19.63 -6.19 -10.10
N ALA A 214 18.64 -6.52 -9.26
CA ALA A 214 18.66 -6.15 -7.85
C ALA A 214 19.88 -6.75 -7.13
N ALA A 215 20.20 -8.03 -7.36
CA ALA A 215 21.39 -8.67 -6.81
C ALA A 215 22.69 -8.00 -7.30
N ALA A 216 22.79 -7.72 -8.61
CA ALA A 216 23.96 -7.12 -9.23
C ALA A 216 24.20 -5.64 -8.83
N SER A 217 23.23 -4.99 -8.18
CA SER A 217 23.33 -3.61 -7.69
C SER A 217 23.23 -3.49 -6.17
N ALA A 218 23.12 -4.60 -5.45
CA ALA A 218 22.83 -4.60 -4.03
C ALA A 218 23.89 -3.81 -3.24
N ASP A 219 25.17 -3.99 -3.57
CA ASP A 219 26.32 -3.29 -2.96
C ASP A 219 26.45 -1.81 -3.35
N GLN A 220 25.64 -1.31 -4.30
CA GLN A 220 25.75 0.06 -4.80
C GLN A 220 24.88 1.06 -4.04
N PHE A 221 23.76 0.60 -3.46
CA PHE A 221 22.83 1.42 -2.69
C PHE A 221 21.99 0.56 -1.75
N ASP A 222 22.11 0.81 -0.45
CA ASP A 222 21.27 0.17 0.55
C ASP A 222 19.88 0.83 0.62
N ARG A 223 18.99 0.38 -0.27
CA ARG A 223 17.60 0.82 -0.30
C ARG A 223 16.87 0.54 1.01
N HIS A 224 17.19 -0.57 1.69
CA HIS A 224 16.52 -0.93 2.93
C HIS A 224 16.87 0.04 4.07
N ALA A 225 18.13 0.47 4.14
CA ALA A 225 18.56 1.51 5.06
C ALA A 225 17.92 2.87 4.74
N ALA A 226 17.86 3.25 3.46
CA ALA A 226 17.21 4.51 3.04
C ALA A 226 15.70 4.53 3.37
N ASP A 227 14.98 3.43 3.07
CA ASP A 227 13.56 3.30 3.41
C ASP A 227 13.34 3.34 4.94
N ALA A 228 14.23 2.72 5.73
CA ALA A 228 14.17 2.72 7.19
C ALA A 228 14.43 4.11 7.77
N GLU A 229 15.40 4.84 7.24
CA GLU A 229 15.69 6.22 7.65
C GLU A 229 14.56 7.18 7.25
N LEU A 230 13.99 7.02 6.05
CA LEU A 230 12.82 7.77 5.61
C LEU A 230 11.63 7.54 6.54
N ARG A 231 11.35 6.27 6.90
CA ARG A 231 10.35 5.93 7.92
C ARG A 231 10.66 6.61 9.24
N ARG A 232 11.89 6.50 9.75
CA ARG A 232 12.29 7.08 11.04
C ARG A 232 12.00 8.59 11.07
N ARG A 233 12.40 9.33 10.03
CA ARG A 233 12.13 10.78 9.89
C ARG A 233 10.64 11.09 9.83
N TYR A 234 9.89 10.34 9.01
CA TYR A 234 8.45 10.54 8.87
C TYR A 234 7.72 10.31 10.19
N CYS A 235 7.94 9.16 10.83
CA CYS A 235 7.25 8.79 12.06
C CYS A 235 7.65 9.67 13.25
N ALA A 236 8.90 10.17 13.29
CA ALA A 236 9.32 11.13 14.31
C ALA A 236 8.62 12.50 14.16
N ARG A 237 8.18 12.85 12.95
CA ARG A 237 7.55 14.15 12.67
C ARG A 237 6.02 14.12 12.69
N TYR A 238 5.41 13.07 12.15
CA TYR A 238 3.96 13.01 11.89
C TYR A 238 3.24 11.89 12.65
N GLU A 239 3.96 11.19 13.52
CA GLU A 239 3.53 9.96 14.19
C GLU A 239 3.24 8.82 13.20
N CYS A 240 3.68 7.62 13.55
CA CYS A 240 3.20 6.40 12.92
C CYS A 240 2.52 5.57 14.00
N ALA A 241 1.52 4.78 13.62
CA ALA A 241 0.95 3.82 14.52
C ALA A 241 2.08 2.85 14.91
N SER A 242 2.41 2.82 16.20
CA SER A 242 3.03 1.65 16.80
C SER A 242 2.08 0.50 16.52
N GLY A 243 2.60 -0.65 16.08
CA GLY A 243 1.79 -1.82 15.71
C GLY A 243 0.64 -2.09 16.69
N LEU A 244 -0.49 -2.54 16.15
CA LEU A 244 -1.68 -2.93 16.90
C LEU A 244 -1.36 -3.94 18.01
#